data_AF-A0A9D4J3R4-F1
#
_entry.id   AF-A0A9D4J3R4-F1
#
_cell.length_a   1.000
_cell.length_b   1.000
_cell.length_c   1.000
_cell.angle_alpha   90.00
_cell.angle_beta   90.00
_cell.angle_gamma   90.00
#
_symmetry.space_group_name_H-M   'P 1'
#
loop_
_entity.id
_entity.type
_entity.pdbx_description
1 polymer ?
#
loop_
_entity_poly.entity_id
_entity_poly.type
_entity_poly.pdbx_seq_one_letter_code
_entity_poly.pdbx_strand_id
1 'polypeptide(L)'
;MMVNASDIKTLFDTYWFNDKVVYIYFRIVHASCSWISVVDPMFITALNEGRSSAAKTFLTPKHLQANQVLIPCVLEGHSALIVLDVASKTMTLVDSGNARDNGLTLVR
;
A
#
# COMPACT_ATOMS: atom_id res chain seq x y z
N MET A 1 12.20 -10.12 3.37
CA MET A 1 11.64 -9.86 4.71
C MET A 1 11.15 -11.17 5.31
N MET A 2 11.53 -11.51 6.54
CA MET A 2 11.11 -12.74 7.22
C MET A 2 9.97 -12.44 8.20
N VAL A 3 8.97 -13.32 8.22
CA VAL A 3 7.75 -13.19 9.02
C VAL A 3 7.86 -14.22 10.14
N ASN A 4 7.68 -13.77 11.37
CA ASN A 4 7.85 -14.60 12.55
C ASN A 4 6.50 -14.86 13.26
N ALA A 5 6.54 -15.69 14.30
CA ALA A 5 5.35 -16.03 15.07
C ALA A 5 4.69 -14.80 15.72
N SER A 6 5.45 -13.80 16.16
CA SER A 6 4.88 -12.55 16.69
C SER A 6 4.18 -11.71 15.64
N ASP A 7 4.65 -11.75 14.38
CA ASP A 7 3.97 -11.08 13.27
C ASP A 7 2.62 -11.75 13.00
N ILE A 8 2.59 -13.09 12.90
CA ILE A 8 1.35 -13.86 12.67
C ILE A 8 0.35 -13.67 13.81
N LYS A 9 0.82 -13.50 15.06
CA LYS A 9 -0.07 -13.22 16.20
C LYS A 9 -0.93 -11.97 16.00
N THR A 10 -0.50 -11.02 15.17
CA THR A 10 -1.29 -9.82 14.86
C THR A 10 -2.55 -10.12 14.05
N LEU A 11 -2.71 -11.34 13.52
CA LEU A 11 -3.92 -11.76 12.81
C LEU A 11 -5.11 -12.10 13.73
N PHE A 12 -4.90 -12.22 15.04
CA PHE A 12 -5.96 -12.59 15.99
C PHE A 12 -6.65 -11.36 16.60
N ASP A 13 -7.93 -11.51 16.96
CA ASP A 13 -8.99 -10.50 17.20
C ASP A 13 -8.71 -9.29 18.13
N THR A 14 -7.52 -9.15 18.70
CA THR A 14 -7.17 -8.09 19.65
C THR A 14 -5.96 -7.25 19.24
N TYR A 15 -5.33 -7.57 18.11
CA TYR A 15 -4.10 -6.90 17.68
C TYR A 15 -4.31 -6.12 16.38
N TRP A 16 -3.65 -4.96 16.29
CA TRP A 16 -3.48 -4.27 15.02
C TRP A 16 -2.57 -5.09 14.12
N PHE A 17 -2.97 -5.29 12.86
CA PHE A 17 -2.08 -5.88 11.87
C PHE A 17 -0.83 -5.04 11.75
N ASN A 18 0.34 -5.69 11.83
CA ASN A 18 1.59 -4.99 11.61
C ASN A 18 1.93 -4.91 10.11
N ASP A 19 2.86 -4.01 9.77
CA ASP A 19 3.27 -3.74 8.39
C ASP A 19 3.67 -5.00 7.62
N LYS A 20 4.25 -5.99 8.32
CA LYS A 20 4.68 -7.24 7.69
C LYS A 20 3.51 -8.11 7.27
N VAL A 21 2.52 -8.27 8.13
CA VAL A 21 1.31 -9.05 7.81
C VAL A 21 0.55 -8.39 6.67
N VAL A 22 0.38 -7.07 6.73
CA VAL A 22 -0.23 -6.29 5.65
C VAL A 22 0.53 -6.49 4.34
N TYR A 23 1.86 -6.41 4.36
CA TYR A 23 2.66 -6.61 3.16
C TYR A 23 2.55 -8.02 2.58
N ILE A 24 2.59 -9.07 3.41
CA ILE A 24 2.40 -10.46 2.94
C ILE A 24 1.06 -10.60 2.23
N TYR A 25 0.00 -10.07 2.83
CA TYR A 25 -1.33 -10.14 2.25
C TYR A 25 -1.33 -9.56 0.83
N PHE A 26 -0.77 -8.36 0.64
CA PHE A 26 -0.67 -7.78 -0.69
C PHE A 26 0.25 -8.56 -1.63
N ARG A 27 1.30 -9.20 -1.13
CA ARG A 27 2.14 -10.11 -1.94
C ARG A 27 1.37 -11.33 -2.43
N ILE A 28 0.44 -11.86 -1.63
CA ILE A 28 -0.47 -12.93 -2.05
C ILE A 28 -1.44 -12.41 -3.11
N VAL A 29 -2.07 -11.25 -2.88
CA VAL A 29 -2.96 -10.61 -3.87
C VAL A 29 -2.25 -10.40 -5.21
N HIS A 30 -1.04 -9.85 -5.19
CA HIS A 30 -0.21 -9.68 -6.39
C HIS A 30 0.09 -11.00 -7.10
N ALA A 31 0.34 -12.08 -6.36
CA ALA A 31 0.58 -13.39 -6.95
C ALA A 31 -0.68 -13.98 -7.60
N SER A 32 -1.87 -13.64 -7.08
CA SER A 32 -3.16 -14.10 -7.60
C SER A 32 -3.73 -13.21 -8.72
N CYS A 33 -3.26 -11.97 -8.84
CA CYS A 33 -3.78 -10.98 -9.78
C CYS A 33 -2.66 -10.33 -10.59
N SER A 34 -2.38 -10.86 -11.77
CA SER A 34 -1.30 -10.38 -12.66
C SER A 34 -1.48 -8.95 -13.17
N TRP A 35 -2.69 -8.41 -13.11
CA TRP A 35 -3.04 -7.04 -13.50
C TRP A 35 -2.84 -6.02 -12.37
N ILE A 36 -2.48 -6.48 -11.17
CA ILE A 36 -2.18 -5.64 -10.01
C ILE A 36 -0.67 -5.60 -9.81
N SER A 37 -0.14 -4.43 -9.47
CA SER A 37 1.18 -4.27 -8.86
C SER A 37 1.05 -3.79 -7.42
N VAL A 38 1.98 -4.19 -6.57
CA VAL A 38 2.01 -3.77 -5.15
C VAL A 38 3.35 -3.15 -4.85
N VAL A 39 3.32 -1.92 -4.33
CA VAL A 39 4.52 -1.21 -3.88
C VAL A 39 4.84 -1.58 -2.44
N ASP A 40 6.13 -1.59 -2.12
CA ASP A 40 6.59 -1.81 -0.74
C ASP A 40 6.03 -0.71 0.19
N PRO A 41 5.44 -1.06 1.36
CA PRO A 41 4.91 -0.10 2.32
C PRO A 41 5.94 0.94 2.79
N MET A 42 7.23 0.59 2.77
CA MET A 42 8.32 1.52 3.09
C MET A 42 8.41 2.71 2.13
N PHE A 43 7.75 2.65 0.97
CA PHE A 43 7.69 3.75 0.03
C PHE A 43 7.09 5.02 0.67
N ILE A 44 5.95 4.89 1.36
CA ILE A 44 5.28 6.03 1.99
C ILE A 44 6.09 6.56 3.17
N THR A 45 6.67 5.66 3.98
CA THR A 45 7.61 6.05 5.05
C THR A 45 8.78 6.84 4.48
N ALA A 46 9.39 6.37 3.39
CA ALA A 46 10.52 7.04 2.76
C ALA A 46 10.12 8.41 2.16
N LEU A 47 8.92 8.55 1.60
CA LEU A 47 8.40 9.84 1.13
C LEU A 47 8.17 10.83 2.28
N ASN A 48 7.57 10.37 3.38
CA ASN A 48 7.32 11.20 4.57
C ASN A 48 8.62 11.69 5.21
N GLU A 49 9.69 10.90 5.14
CA GLU A 49 11.04 11.28 5.56
C GLU A 49 11.74 12.24 4.58
N GLY A 50 11.07 12.68 3.51
CA GLY A 50 11.62 13.59 2.52
C GLY A 50 12.68 12.97 1.61
N ARG A 51 12.75 11.63 1.52
CA ARG A 51 13.71 10.96 0.64
C ARG A 51 13.29 11.14 -0.82
N SER A 52 13.90 12.12 -1.48
CA SER A 52 13.63 12.47 -2.89
C SER A 52 13.92 11.31 -3.87
N SER A 53 14.67 10.30 -3.46
CA SER A 53 14.92 9.07 -4.23
C SER A 53 13.91 7.96 -4.00
N ALA A 54 12.95 8.08 -3.07
CA ALA A 54 12.00 7.02 -2.73
C ALA A 54 11.24 6.51 -3.96
N ALA A 55 10.79 7.41 -4.84
CA ALA A 55 10.15 7.01 -6.10
C ALA A 55 11.06 6.13 -6.96
N LYS A 56 12.35 6.46 -7.11
CA LYS A 56 13.29 5.65 -7.91
C LYS A 56 13.60 4.30 -7.26
N THR A 57 13.62 4.25 -5.93
CA THR A 57 13.94 3.04 -5.17
C THR A 57 12.77 2.06 -5.15
N PHE A 58 11.55 2.56 -4.98
CA PHE A 58 10.38 1.72 -4.72
C PHE A 58 9.43 1.62 -5.91
N LEU A 59 9.35 2.63 -6.78
CA LEU A 59 8.55 2.59 -8.01
C LEU A 59 9.43 2.19 -9.21
N THR A 60 9.47 0.90 -9.48
CA THR A 60 10.05 0.38 -10.73
C THR A 60 9.09 0.55 -11.92
N PRO A 61 9.60 0.61 -13.17
CA PRO A 61 8.77 0.67 -14.37
C PRO A 61 7.74 -0.47 -14.48
N LYS A 62 8.01 -1.62 -13.87
CA LYS A 62 7.10 -2.77 -13.84
C LYS A 62 5.79 -2.45 -13.13
N HIS A 63 5.78 -1.59 -12.11
CA HIS A 63 4.54 -1.21 -11.44
C HIS A 63 3.60 -0.46 -12.39
N LEU A 64 4.15 0.41 -13.24
CA LEU A 64 3.38 1.21 -14.20
C LEU A 64 2.91 0.42 -15.44
N GLN A 65 3.29 -0.86 -15.56
CA GLN A 65 2.77 -1.76 -16.58
C GLN A 65 1.52 -2.52 -16.13
N ALA A 66 1.18 -2.46 -14.83
CA ALA A 66 -0.04 -3.05 -14.30
C ALA A 66 -1.24 -2.13 -14.56
N ASN A 67 -2.45 -2.68 -14.48
CA ASN A 67 -3.67 -1.89 -14.58
C ASN A 67 -3.87 -1.05 -13.30
N GLN A 68 -3.55 -1.65 -12.16
CA GLN A 68 -3.66 -0.99 -10.86
C GLN A 68 -2.39 -1.16 -10.05
N VAL A 69 -1.98 -0.10 -9.35
CA VAL A 69 -0.88 -0.12 -8.40
C VAL A 69 -1.43 0.15 -7.01
N LEU A 70 -1.22 -0.81 -6.12
CA LEU A 70 -1.61 -0.76 -4.72
C LEU A 70 -0.43 -0.29 -3.88
N ILE A 71 -0.65 0.74 -3.08
CA ILE A 71 0.36 1.31 -2.20
C ILE A 71 -0.21 1.29 -0.77
N PRO A 72 0.11 0.25 0.01
CA PRO A 72 -0.29 0.19 1.41
C PRO A 72 0.38 1.31 2.20
N CYS A 73 -0.35 1.94 3.10
CA CYS A 73 0.17 3.04 3.91
C CYS A 73 -0.39 3.02 5.33
N VAL A 74 0.29 3.72 6.23
CA VAL A 74 -0.17 3.97 7.60
C VAL A 74 -0.39 5.47 7.74
N LEU A 75 -1.59 5.85 8.11
CA LEU A 75 -2.01 7.23 8.36
C LEU A 75 -2.35 7.34 9.85
N GLU A 76 -1.75 8.28 10.57
CA GLU A 76 -2.13 8.65 11.96
C GLU A 76 -2.44 7.50 12.94
N GLY A 77 -1.81 6.32 12.75
CA GLY A 77 -2.00 5.15 13.61
C GLY A 77 -2.96 4.07 13.09
N HIS A 78 -3.53 4.21 11.89
CA HIS A 78 -4.31 3.17 11.22
C HIS A 78 -3.82 2.86 9.80
N SER A 79 -4.16 1.66 9.31
CA SER A 79 -3.82 1.25 7.95
C SER A 79 -4.80 1.83 6.93
N ALA A 80 -4.26 2.29 5.81
CA ALA A 80 -5.01 2.72 4.64
C ALA A 80 -4.35 2.19 3.36
N LEU A 81 -4.99 2.44 2.22
CA LEU A 81 -4.52 1.97 0.92
C LEU A 81 -4.67 3.06 -0.12
N ILE A 82 -3.59 3.41 -0.81
CA ILE A 82 -3.67 4.22 -2.01
C ILE A 82 -3.77 3.28 -3.21
N VAL A 83 -4.75 3.53 -4.07
CA VAL A 83 -4.95 2.81 -5.34
C VAL A 83 -4.68 3.77 -6.48
N LEU A 84 -3.68 3.44 -7.31
CA LEU A 84 -3.45 4.11 -8.58
C LEU A 84 -4.06 3.26 -9.68
N ASP A 85 -5.02 3.81 -10.40
CA ASP A 85 -5.47 3.24 -11.67
C ASP A 85 -4.64 3.85 -12.80
N VAL A 86 -3.83 3.02 -13.45
CA VAL A 86 -2.86 3.46 -14.46
C VAL A 86 -3.56 3.86 -15.75
N ALA A 87 -4.67 3.20 -16.09
CA ALA A 87 -5.41 3.45 -17.32
C ALA A 87 -6.17 4.77 -17.25
N SER A 88 -6.89 5.01 -16.15
CA SER A 88 -7.62 6.27 -15.92
C SER A 88 -6.72 7.39 -15.39
N LYS A 89 -5.48 7.08 -14.98
CA LYS A 89 -4.54 8.00 -14.34
C LYS A 89 -5.12 8.65 -13.08
N THR A 90 -5.92 7.88 -12.34
CA THR A 90 -6.53 8.36 -11.10
C THR A 90 -5.85 7.76 -9.89
N MET A 91 -5.73 8.56 -8.84
CA MET A 91 -5.33 8.10 -7.52
C MET A 91 -6.52 8.20 -6.58
N THR A 92 -6.75 7.15 -5.80
CA THR A 92 -7.81 7.09 -4.79
C THR A 92 -7.22 6.62 -3.47
N LEU A 93 -7.50 7.37 -2.40
CA LEU A 93 -7.24 6.90 -1.04
C LEU A 93 -8.44 6.09 -0.55
N VAL A 94 -8.19 4.85 -0.15
CA VAL A 94 -9.14 3.94 0.48
C VAL A 94 -8.78 3.86 1.95
N ASP A 95 -9.65 4.40 2.80
CA ASP A 95 -9.46 4.45 4.23
C ASP A 95 -10.73 3.95 4.94
N SER A 96 -10.57 2.92 5.76
CA SER A 96 -11.68 2.32 6.52
C SER A 96 -11.96 3.04 7.85
N GLY A 97 -10.98 3.78 8.38
CA GLY A 97 -11.13 4.57 9.60
C GLY A 97 -11.82 5.92 9.37
N ASN A 98 -11.81 6.39 8.12
CA ASN A 98 -12.28 7.72 7.77
C ASN A 98 -13.48 7.66 6.81
N ALA A 99 -14.63 7.23 7.33
CA ALA A 99 -15.90 7.15 6.59
C ALA A 99 -16.49 8.51 6.14
N ARG A 100 -15.73 9.61 6.22
CA ARG A 100 -16.22 10.98 5.96
C ARG A 100 -15.63 11.70 4.76
N ASP A 101 -14.57 11.21 4.12
CA ASP A 101 -14.04 11.82 2.89
C ASP A 101 -14.00 10.82 1.73
N ASN A 102 -15.16 10.65 1.12
CA ASN A 102 -15.29 10.05 -0.21
C ASN A 102 -14.55 10.94 -1.23
N GLY A 103 -13.35 10.53 -1.62
CA GLY A 103 -12.73 10.98 -2.87
C GLY A 103 -11.66 12.06 -2.70
N LEU A 104 -10.51 11.67 -2.14
CA LEU A 104 -9.27 12.28 -2.62
C LEU A 104 -9.02 11.81 -4.04
N THR A 105 -9.63 12.50 -5.01
CA THR A 105 -9.23 12.46 -6.41
C THR A 105 -8.08 13.45 -6.54
N LEU A 106 -6.84 12.96 -6.52
CA LEU A 106 -5.71 13.81 -6.87
C LEU A 106 -5.70 13.96 -8.40
N VAL A 107 -6.40 15.00 -8.87
CA VAL A 107 -6.38 15.47 -10.26
C VAL A 107 -5.39 16.63 -10.35
N ARG A 108 -4.16 16.35 -10.78
CA ARG A 108 -3.43 17.03 -11.87
C ARG A 108 -1.99 16.53 -11.97
#